data_AF-A0A7J6N7Y5-F1
#
_entry.id   AF-A0A7J6N7Y5-F1
#
_cell.length_a   1.000
_cell.length_b   1.000
_cell.length_c   1.000
_cell.angle_alpha   90.00
_cell.angle_beta   90.00
_cell.angle_gamma   90.00
#
_symmetry.space_group_name_H-M   'P 1'
#
loop_
_entity.id
_entity.type
_entity.pdbx_description
1 polymer ?
#
loop_
_entity_poly.entity_id
_entity_poly.type
_entity_poly.pdbx_seq_one_letter_code
_entity_poly.pdbx_strand_id
1 'polypeptide(L)'
;GHTPTIRNGGSLAMAPDGEKFILFGGDPLESFSTPVVTTLAETPTTPWQKVLPVAEGPPSRPSLVSFASAVVTEVGGTDGQQQGLYSIVFGGVGGDRASIGETYAFDLNRRLWRRLFFPHGGPPPRHSSGLCISHNTEVLLFGGI
;
A
#
# COMPACT_ATOMS: atom_id res chain seq x y z
N GLY A 1 16.20 -16.10 0.86
CA GLY A 1 15.61 -14.75 0.75
C GLY A 1 14.66 -14.74 -0.43
N HIS A 2 13.47 -14.20 -0.28
CA HIS A 2 12.45 -14.21 -1.33
C HIS A 2 12.49 -12.90 -2.10
N THR A 3 13.42 -12.78 -3.06
CA THR A 3 13.45 -11.65 -3.97
C THR A 3 12.09 -11.52 -4.68
N PRO A 4 11.50 -10.33 -4.71
CA PRO A 4 10.30 -10.04 -5.50
C PRO A 4 10.46 -10.55 -6.94
N THR A 5 9.44 -11.22 -7.46
CA THR A 5 9.35 -11.47 -8.90
C THR A 5 9.30 -10.16 -9.67
N ILE A 6 9.72 -10.20 -10.94
CA ILE A 6 9.50 -9.12 -11.91
C ILE A 6 8.02 -8.75 -11.89
N ARG A 7 7.74 -7.44 -11.87
CA ARG A 7 6.38 -6.91 -11.80
C ARG A 7 6.28 -5.54 -12.47
N ASN A 8 5.14 -5.24 -13.08
CA ASN A 8 4.82 -3.92 -13.63
C ASN A 8 3.81 -3.21 -12.73
N GLY A 9 3.93 -1.89 -12.55
CA GLY A 9 2.98 -1.09 -11.77
C GLY A 9 3.05 -1.35 -10.26
N GLY A 10 4.14 -1.95 -9.79
CA GLY A 10 4.42 -2.04 -8.36
C GLY A 10 4.83 -0.69 -7.80
N SER A 11 4.60 -0.49 -6.52
CA SER A 11 4.96 0.73 -5.81
C SER A 11 5.95 0.44 -4.69
N LEU A 12 7.04 1.20 -4.66
CA LEU A 12 8.08 1.10 -3.65
C LEU A 12 8.06 2.35 -2.78
N ALA A 13 8.09 2.16 -1.48
CA ALA A 13 8.16 3.25 -0.53
C ALA A 13 9.08 2.91 0.64
N MET A 14 9.67 3.95 1.23
CA MET A 14 10.57 3.85 2.37
C MET A 14 9.78 4.13 3.65
N ALA A 15 9.99 3.29 4.67
CA ALA A 15 9.50 3.56 6.01
C ALA A 15 10.20 4.81 6.57
N PRO A 16 9.52 5.61 7.39
CA PRO A 16 10.13 6.86 7.86
C PRO A 16 11.23 6.73 8.90
N ASP A 17 11.45 5.53 9.43
CA ASP A 17 12.68 5.18 10.14
C ASP A 17 13.92 5.16 9.21
N GLY A 18 13.71 5.12 7.89
CA GLY A 18 14.77 5.04 6.87
C GLY A 18 15.39 3.65 6.75
N GLU A 19 14.89 2.67 7.50
CA GLU A 19 15.45 1.33 7.54
C GLU A 19 14.71 0.41 6.58
N LYS A 20 13.38 0.52 6.50
CA LYS A 20 12.57 -0.44 5.77
C LYS A 20 12.14 0.03 4.39
N PHE A 21 12.33 -0.81 3.37
CA PHE A 21 11.65 -0.67 2.08
C PHE A 21 10.43 -1.58 2.00
N ILE A 22 9.33 -1.04 1.49
CA ILE A 22 8.04 -1.71 1.33
C ILE A 22 7.71 -1.68 -0.15
N LEU A 23 7.69 -2.86 -0.76
CA LEU A 23 7.19 -3.06 -2.12
C LEU A 23 5.76 -3.58 -2.07
N PHE A 24 4.84 -2.81 -2.64
CA PHE A 24 3.42 -3.12 -2.72
C PHE A 24 2.98 -3.35 -4.16
N GLY A 25 2.09 -4.32 -4.36
CA GLY A 25 1.42 -4.48 -5.65
C GLY A 25 2.33 -4.92 -6.78
N GLY A 26 1.87 -4.57 -7.98
CA GLY A 26 2.48 -4.88 -9.26
C GLY A 26 2.03 -6.22 -9.82
N ASP A 27 1.82 -6.26 -11.13
CA ASP A 27 1.43 -7.44 -11.87
C ASP A 27 2.68 -8.27 -12.20
N PRO A 28 2.83 -9.49 -11.66
CA PRO A 28 3.83 -10.41 -12.16
C PRO A 28 3.38 -10.85 -13.55
N LEU A 29 4.12 -10.44 -14.58
CA LEU A 29 3.86 -10.55 -16.03
C LEU A 29 3.23 -11.85 -16.57
N GLU A 30 3.13 -12.91 -15.76
CA GLU A 30 2.65 -14.25 -16.10
C GLU A 30 1.25 -14.59 -15.56
N SER A 31 0.65 -13.81 -14.65
CA SER A 31 -0.70 -14.06 -14.16
C SER A 31 -1.28 -12.86 -13.43
N PHE A 32 -2.51 -12.47 -13.78
CA PHE A 32 -3.39 -11.53 -13.05
C PHE A 32 -3.75 -12.01 -11.61
N SER A 33 -2.84 -12.71 -10.94
CA SER A 33 -2.99 -13.16 -9.57
C SER A 33 -2.92 -11.96 -8.65
N THR A 34 -3.96 -11.83 -7.82
CA THR A 34 -4.14 -10.79 -6.80
C THR A 34 -2.80 -10.45 -6.12
N PRO A 35 -2.34 -9.19 -6.12
CA PRO A 35 -1.06 -8.86 -5.54
C PRO A 35 -1.10 -9.12 -4.04
N VAL A 36 -0.33 -10.12 -3.65
CA VAL A 36 0.03 -10.36 -2.26
C VAL A 36 1.20 -9.43 -1.94
N VAL A 37 0.88 -8.26 -1.40
CA VAL A 37 1.56 -7.53 -0.28
C VAL A 37 2.59 -8.41 0.46
N THR A 38 3.74 -7.97 0.94
CA THR A 38 4.64 -6.83 0.67
C THR A 38 6.02 -7.35 1.06
N THR A 39 7.03 -7.14 0.23
CA THR A 39 8.39 -7.51 0.63
C THR A 39 9.00 -6.39 1.45
N LEU A 40 9.49 -6.74 2.64
CA LEU A 40 10.25 -5.86 3.53
C LEU A 40 11.74 -6.12 3.32
N ALA A 41 12.53 -5.07 3.09
CA ALA A 41 13.98 -5.13 3.28
C ALA A 41 14.32 -4.15 4.41
N GLU A 42 14.93 -4.63 5.48
CA GLU A 42 15.30 -3.80 6.65
C GLU A 42 16.56 -2.96 6.41
N THR A 43 17.31 -3.25 5.35
CA THR A 43 18.42 -2.46 4.79
C THR A 43 18.67 -2.93 3.34
N PRO A 44 19.50 -2.24 2.53
CA PRO A 44 19.93 -2.75 1.21
C PRO A 44 20.64 -4.11 1.25
N THR A 45 21.11 -4.54 2.43
CA THR A 45 21.82 -5.81 2.63
C THR A 45 20.94 -6.90 3.23
N THR A 46 19.75 -6.58 3.74
CA THR A 46 18.80 -7.54 4.30
C THR A 46 18.00 -8.23 3.19
N PRO A 47 17.82 -9.56 3.23
CA PRO A 47 16.98 -10.25 2.25
C PRO A 47 15.51 -9.82 2.39
N TRP A 48 14.83 -9.77 1.25
CA TRP A 48 13.39 -9.51 1.19
C TRP A 48 12.58 -10.56 1.95
N GLN A 49 11.65 -10.09 2.79
CA GLN A 49 10.69 -10.89 3.54
C GLN A 49 9.26 -10.62 3.08
N LYS A 50 8.52 -11.67 2.71
CA LYS A 50 7.10 -11.57 2.35
C LYS A 50 6.22 -11.43 3.60
N VAL A 51 5.42 -10.36 3.67
CA VAL A 51 4.47 -10.11 4.77
C VAL A 51 3.04 -10.39 4.31
N LEU A 52 2.41 -11.45 4.85
CA LEU A 52 1.02 -11.80 4.54
C LEU A 52 0.04 -11.21 5.57
N PRO A 53 -1.17 -10.78 5.15
CA PRO A 53 -2.22 -10.40 6.08
C PRO A 53 -2.70 -11.61 6.90
N VAL A 54 -3.11 -11.36 8.14
CA VAL A 54 -3.74 -12.39 8.98
C VAL A 54 -5.11 -12.78 8.37
N ALA A 55 -5.41 -14.08 8.36
CA ALA A 55 -6.60 -14.63 7.68
C ALA A 55 -7.94 -14.17 8.29
N GLU A 56 -7.96 -13.68 9.54
CA GLU A 56 -9.18 -13.38 10.30
C GLU A 56 -9.54 -11.88 10.41
N GLY A 57 -9.00 -11.03 9.55
CA GLY A 57 -9.41 -9.61 9.48
C GLY A 57 -10.65 -9.38 8.61
N PRO A 58 -11.41 -8.27 8.82
CA PRO A 58 -12.59 -7.96 8.01
C PRO A 58 -12.29 -8.03 6.50
N PRO A 59 -13.25 -8.46 5.66
CA PRO A 59 -13.04 -8.66 4.25
C PRO A 59 -12.92 -7.29 3.57
N SER A 60 -11.71 -6.79 3.43
CA SER A 60 -11.44 -5.52 2.74
C SER A 60 -10.03 -5.55 2.14
N ARG A 61 -9.68 -6.66 1.49
CA ARG A 61 -8.46 -6.70 0.67
C ARG A 61 -8.71 -5.80 -0.55
N PRO A 62 -7.73 -4.98 -0.97
CA PRO A 62 -7.77 -4.41 -2.30
C PRO A 62 -7.77 -5.58 -3.27
N SER A 63 -8.89 -5.83 -3.93
CA SER A 63 -8.87 -6.64 -5.12
C SER A 63 -8.03 -5.85 -6.14
N LEU A 64 -7.10 -6.52 -6.85
CA LEU A 64 -6.65 -6.16 -8.22
C LEU A 64 -5.24 -5.55 -8.42
N VAL A 65 -4.92 -5.19 -9.66
CA VAL A 65 -3.71 -5.62 -10.42
C VAL A 65 -2.59 -4.55 -10.47
N SER A 66 -2.85 -3.32 -10.06
CA SER A 66 -1.87 -2.23 -10.07
C SER A 66 -2.35 -1.12 -9.13
N PHE A 67 -1.52 -0.65 -8.20
CA PHE A 67 -1.87 0.38 -7.22
C PHE A 67 -0.77 1.43 -7.14
N ALA A 68 -1.15 2.69 -6.94
CA ALA A 68 -0.24 3.65 -6.34
C ALA A 68 -0.19 3.38 -4.82
N SER A 69 1.00 3.21 -4.26
CA SER A 69 1.20 3.08 -2.81
C SER A 69 2.14 4.18 -2.32
N ALA A 70 1.90 4.63 -1.09
CA ALA A 70 2.83 5.42 -0.31
C ALA A 70 2.91 4.77 1.08
N VAL A 71 4.07 4.84 1.70
CA VAL A 71 4.19 4.44 3.10
C VAL A 71 4.04 5.68 3.96
N VAL A 72 3.28 5.54 5.03
CA VAL A 72 2.96 6.60 5.97
C VAL A 72 3.44 6.18 7.33
N THR A 73 4.29 7.01 7.94
CA THR A 73 4.59 6.87 9.37
C THR A 73 3.48 7.48 10.19
N GLU A 74 3.27 6.86 11.35
CA GLU A 74 2.70 7.48 12.55
C GLU A 74 1.50 8.41 12.30
N VAL A 75 0.37 7.82 11.92
CA VAL A 75 -0.91 8.47 12.27
C VAL A 75 -1.15 8.20 13.75
N GLY A 76 -0.62 9.08 14.61
CA GLY A 76 -1.07 9.17 16.00
C GLY A 76 -2.56 9.46 15.99
N GLY A 77 -3.38 8.49 16.39
CA GLY A 77 -4.80 8.74 16.62
C GLY A 77 -4.93 9.80 17.71
N THR A 78 -5.80 10.78 17.52
CA THR A 78 -6.19 11.77 18.55
C THR A 78 -6.71 11.11 19.84
N ASP A 79 -6.95 9.79 19.80
CA ASP A 79 -7.68 9.02 20.81
C ASP A 79 -6.80 7.97 21.51
N GLY A 80 -5.46 8.13 21.53
CA GLY A 80 -4.56 7.28 22.33
C GLY A 80 -4.34 5.86 21.79
N GLN A 81 -4.63 5.60 20.50
CA GLN A 81 -4.27 4.34 19.84
C GLN A 81 -2.76 4.30 19.52
N GLN A 82 -2.16 3.11 19.69
CA GLN A 82 -0.71 2.87 19.54
C GLN A 82 -0.14 3.43 18.23
N GLN A 83 1.08 3.96 18.30
CA GLN A 83 1.92 4.28 17.15
C GLN A 83 2.09 3.03 16.28
N GLY A 84 1.77 3.14 14.99
CA GLY A 84 1.83 2.04 14.04
C GLY A 84 2.38 2.49 12.70
N LEU A 85 3.10 1.59 12.03
CA LEU A 85 3.58 1.80 10.66
C LEU A 85 2.50 1.35 9.69
N TYR A 86 2.05 2.27 8.82
CA TYR A 86 0.98 1.99 7.86
C TYR A 86 1.45 2.17 6.42
N SER A 87 1.09 1.25 5.54
CA SER A 87 1.16 1.49 4.09
C SER A 87 -0.19 2.00 3.61
N ILE A 88 -0.24 3.19 3.03
CA ILE A 88 -1.45 3.74 2.42
C ILE A 88 -1.42 3.41 0.93
N VAL A 89 -2.48 2.76 0.46
CA VAL A 89 -2.65 2.40 -0.94
C VAL A 89 -3.90 3.10 -1.45
N PHE A 90 -3.81 3.66 -2.65
CA PHE A 90 -4.92 4.35 -3.28
C PHE A 90 -4.98 4.00 -4.76
N GLY A 91 -6.23 3.93 -5.23
CA GLY A 91 -6.52 3.91 -6.65
C GLY A 91 -6.24 2.56 -7.29
N GLY A 92 -5.73 2.58 -8.52
CA GLY A 92 -5.35 1.38 -9.24
C GLY A 92 -6.35 0.91 -10.28
N VAL A 93 -6.12 -0.28 -10.83
CA VAL A 93 -6.93 -0.83 -11.93
C VAL A 93 -7.71 -2.08 -11.52
N GLY A 94 -9.02 -1.95 -11.75
CA GLY A 94 -10.09 -2.93 -11.87
C GLY A 94 -9.74 -4.27 -12.54
N GLY A 95 -10.41 -5.35 -12.15
CA GLY A 95 -10.41 -6.60 -12.94
C GLY A 95 -11.18 -6.43 -14.26
N ASP A 96 -12.13 -5.51 -14.24
CA ASP A 96 -12.85 -4.95 -15.38
C ASP A 96 -12.06 -3.85 -16.12
N ARG A 97 -10.81 -3.59 -15.73
CA ARG A 97 -9.93 -2.52 -16.22
C ARG A 97 -10.40 -1.10 -15.88
N ALA A 98 -11.37 -0.93 -14.98
CA ALA A 98 -11.80 0.39 -14.53
C ALA A 98 -10.84 0.99 -13.51
N SER A 99 -10.71 2.33 -13.48
CA SER A 99 -9.99 3.00 -12.40
C SER A 99 -10.72 2.81 -11.06
N ILE A 100 -9.96 2.55 -10.00
CA ILE A 100 -10.45 2.42 -8.62
C ILE A 100 -10.19 3.72 -7.86
N GLY A 101 -11.05 4.07 -6.90
CA GLY A 101 -10.90 5.27 -6.04
C GLY A 101 -10.94 4.95 -4.55
N GLU A 102 -10.76 3.68 -4.20
CA GLU A 102 -10.72 3.24 -2.81
C GLU A 102 -9.34 3.47 -2.20
N THR A 103 -9.31 3.84 -0.92
CA THR A 103 -8.08 3.95 -0.14
C THR A 103 -8.09 2.90 0.95
N TYR A 104 -6.96 2.23 1.12
CA TYR A 104 -6.75 1.28 2.19
C TYR A 104 -5.48 1.62 2.96
N ALA A 105 -5.47 1.29 4.25
CA ALA A 105 -4.27 1.27 5.07
C ALA A 105 -3.95 -0.17 5.48
N PHE A 106 -2.70 -0.57 5.29
CA PHE A 106 -2.18 -1.83 5.83
C PHE A 106 -1.36 -1.54 7.08
N ASP A 107 -1.83 -2.03 8.22
CA ASP A 107 -1.06 -2.03 9.47
C ASP A 107 0.07 -3.07 9.35
N LEU A 108 1.31 -2.63 9.27
CA LEU A 108 2.47 -3.53 9.11
C LEU A 108 2.79 -4.31 10.38
N ASN A 109 2.42 -3.78 11.56
CA ASN A 109 2.65 -4.44 12.83
C ASN A 109 1.62 -5.56 13.04
N ARG A 110 0.34 -5.24 12.81
CA ARG A 110 -0.79 -6.18 13.01
C ARG A 110 -1.03 -7.07 11.80
N ARG A 111 -0.51 -6.68 10.63
CA ARG A 111 -0.73 -7.31 9.32
C ARG A 111 -2.23 -7.38 8.97
N LEU A 112 -2.92 -6.27 9.17
CA LEU A 112 -4.35 -6.13 8.94
C LEU A 112 -4.63 -4.99 7.95
N TRP A 113 -5.59 -5.23 7.08
CA TRP A 113 -6.14 -4.21 6.18
C TRP A 113 -7.26 -3.44 6.87
N ARG A 114 -7.31 -2.13 6.67
CA ARG A 114 -8.48 -1.28 6.94
C ARG A 114 -8.80 -0.46 5.70
N ARG A 115 -10.08 -0.40 5.34
CA ARG A 115 -10.57 0.57 4.36
C ARG A 115 -10.65 1.95 5.01
N LEU A 116 -10.20 2.98 4.30
CA LEU A 116 -10.35 4.37 4.71
C LEU A 116 -11.56 4.99 4.02
N PHE A 117 -12.36 5.74 4.78
CA PHE A 117 -13.54 6.45 4.29
C PHE A 117 -13.33 7.95 4.45
N PHE A 118 -13.70 8.72 3.42
CA PHE A 118 -13.58 10.18 3.41
C PHE A 118 -14.98 10.79 3.45
N PRO A 119 -15.42 11.38 4.59
CA PRO A 119 -16.78 11.88 4.77
C PRO A 119 -17.21 12.95 3.75
N HIS A 120 -16.24 13.69 3.22
CA HIS A 120 -16.47 14.80 2.29
C HIS A 120 -16.15 14.45 0.83
N GLY A 121 -16.04 13.16 0.51
CA GLY A 121 -15.57 12.68 -0.79
C GLY A 121 -14.04 12.60 -0.84
N GLY A 122 -13.54 11.45 -1.31
CA GLY A 122 -12.11 11.25 -1.56
C GLY A 122 -11.72 11.69 -2.97
N PRO A 123 -10.44 11.57 -3.33
CA PRO A 123 -10.01 11.79 -4.70
C PRO A 123 -10.75 10.85 -5.67
N PRO A 124 -11.03 11.28 -6.91
CA PRO A 124 -11.73 10.44 -7.87
C PRO A 124 -10.86 9.24 -8.26
N PRO A 125 -11.50 8.13 -8.68
CA PRO A 125 -10.80 6.94 -9.14
C PRO A 125 -9.70 7.25 -10.16
N ARG A 126 -8.52 6.66 -9.99
CA ARG A 126 -7.40 6.81 -10.92
C ARG A 126 -6.38 5.69 -10.76
N HIS A 127 -5.59 5.46 -11.81
CA HIS A 127 -4.42 4.60 -11.79
C HIS A 127 -3.19 5.34 -12.30
N SER A 128 -2.00 4.72 -12.20
CA SER A 128 -0.73 5.34 -12.59
C SER A 128 -0.46 6.69 -11.91
N SER A 129 -0.99 6.87 -10.70
CA SER A 129 -0.79 8.08 -9.90
C SER A 129 0.46 7.96 -9.02
N GLY A 130 1.01 9.11 -8.64
CA GLY A 130 2.01 9.21 -7.59
C GLY A 130 1.35 9.47 -6.25
N LEU A 131 1.84 8.82 -5.20
CA LEU A 131 1.41 9.03 -3.82
C LEU A 131 2.66 9.28 -2.97
N CYS A 132 2.68 10.34 -2.19
CA CYS A 132 3.77 10.61 -1.23
C CYS A 132 3.23 11.26 0.05
N ILE A 133 4.10 11.35 1.06
CA ILE A 133 3.76 11.97 2.34
C ILE A 133 4.43 13.33 2.46
N SER A 134 3.61 14.30 2.84
CA SER A 134 3.99 15.66 3.19
C SER A 134 3.88 15.82 4.71
N HIS A 135 4.93 16.37 5.33
CA HIS A 135 4.97 16.78 6.74
C HIS A 135 4.29 15.80 7.72
N ASN A 136 4.68 14.51 7.64
CA ASN A 136 4.26 13.39 8.50
C ASN A 136 2.75 13.11 8.64
N THR A 137 1.86 13.92 8.06
CA THR A 137 0.42 13.84 8.32
C THR A 137 -0.44 13.98 7.08
N GLU A 138 0.12 14.46 5.96
CA GLU A 138 -0.61 14.69 4.74
C GLU A 138 -0.20 13.69 3.66
N VAL A 139 -1.19 13.16 2.95
CA VAL A 139 -0.97 12.33 1.76
C VAL A 139 -1.18 13.19 0.53
N LEU A 140 -0.12 13.38 -0.25
CA LEU A 140 -0.18 14.05 -1.54
C LEU A 140 -0.41 13.01 -2.64
N LEU A 141 -1.45 13.25 -3.44
CA LEU A 141 -1.80 12.47 -4.61
C LEU A 141 -1.65 13.34 -5.85
N PHE A 142 -0.91 12.88 -6.86
CA PHE A 142 -0.66 13.65 -8.07
C PHE A 142 -0.66 12.77 -9.33
N GLY A 143 -1.03 13.38 -10.46
CA GLY A 143 -1.10 12.71 -11.76
C GLY A 143 -2.12 11.57 -11.81
N GLY A 144 -1.86 10.62 -12.70
CA GLY A 144 -2.73 9.48 -12.99
C GLY A 144 -3.84 9.77 -14.00
N ILE A 145 -4.55 8.71 -14.37
CA ILE A 145 -5.69 8.67 -15.32
C ILE A 145 -6.87 7.97 -14.66
#